data_AF-A0A212ALT1-F1
#
_entry.id   AF-A0A212ALT1-F1
#
_cell.length_a   1.000
_cell.length_b   1.000
_cell.length_c   1.000
_cell.angle_alpha   90.00
_cell.angle_beta   90.00
_cell.angle_gamma   90.00
#
_symmetry.space_group_name_H-M   'P 1'
#
loop_
_entity.id
_entity.type
_entity.pdbx_description
1 polymer ?
#
loop_
_entity_poly.entity_id
_entity_poly.type
_entity_poly.pdbx_seq_one_letter_code
_entity_poly.pdbx_strand_id
1 'polypeptide(L)'
;MGMLTMRYLLAYYSGTTSQWRCLDTNLLPQQIDRAEDLPAALENAPMIALSWMLERRAFGSYQASGAGKSDARVIVYELEPSAASPLGNGNDYVGPWLEMFMQANEPIGTIVLTAGKPIPEEAAIGALRQLASTPLQASDEACQQTIGRMREYAPSAAVHAEAPPAVTKQETA
;
A
#
# COMPACT_ATOMS: atom_id res chain seq x y z
N MET A 1 -0.46 -27.80 16.14
CA MET A 1 -0.89 -27.43 14.78
C MET A 1 -1.17 -25.94 14.80
N GLY A 2 -0.27 -25.12 14.25
CA GLY A 2 -0.52 -23.68 14.17
C GLY A 2 -1.63 -23.44 13.14
N MET A 3 -2.67 -22.68 13.51
CA MET A 3 -3.66 -22.21 12.55
C MET A 3 -2.92 -21.29 11.57
N LEU A 4 -2.95 -21.63 10.28
CA LEU A 4 -2.45 -20.75 9.24
C LEU A 4 -3.42 -19.56 9.18
N THR A 5 -2.98 -18.39 9.65
CA THR A 5 -3.73 -17.15 9.51
C THR A 5 -3.86 -16.85 8.02
N MET A 6 -5.08 -16.56 7.57
CA MET A 6 -5.33 -16.19 6.19
C MET A 6 -4.93 -14.73 5.98
N ARG A 7 -4.38 -14.44 4.81
CA ARG A 7 -3.93 -13.11 4.45
C ARG A 7 -4.62 -12.69 3.16
N TYR A 8 -5.05 -11.45 3.09
CA TYR A 8 -5.80 -10.94 1.96
C TYR A 8 -5.18 -9.65 1.43
N LEU A 9 -5.26 -9.47 0.12
CA LEU A 9 -5.03 -8.19 -0.53
C LEU A 9 -6.39 -7.59 -0.89
N LEU A 10 -6.62 -6.37 -0.40
CA LEU A 10 -7.80 -5.59 -0.70
C LEU A 10 -7.43 -4.56 -1.76
N ALA A 11 -8.08 -4.58 -2.91
CA ALA A 11 -7.88 -3.62 -3.98
C ALA A 11 -9.11 -2.73 -4.15
N TYR A 12 -8.90 -1.42 -4.28
CA TYR A 12 -9.95 -0.42 -4.37
C TYR A 12 -9.54 0.65 -5.39
N TYR A 13 -10.44 0.97 -6.32
CA TYR A 13 -10.23 2.11 -7.22
C TYR A 13 -10.84 3.37 -6.58
N SER A 14 -9.99 4.31 -6.17
CA SER A 14 -10.44 5.59 -5.65
C SER A 14 -10.86 6.49 -6.80
N GLY A 15 -12.14 6.84 -6.84
CA GLY A 15 -12.64 7.87 -7.76
C GLY A 15 -12.06 9.25 -7.42
N THR A 16 -11.78 9.50 -6.13
CA THR A 16 -11.22 10.77 -5.66
C THR A 16 -9.81 11.01 -6.19
N THR A 17 -8.94 10.00 -6.15
CA THR A 17 -7.55 10.14 -6.63
C THR A 17 -7.34 9.63 -8.05
N SER A 18 -8.36 9.06 -8.70
CA SER A 18 -8.27 8.37 -9.99
C SER A 18 -7.15 7.31 -10.03
N GLN A 19 -6.99 6.56 -8.95
CA GLN A 19 -5.91 5.58 -8.79
C GLN A 19 -6.40 4.32 -8.09
N TRP A 20 -5.82 3.19 -8.46
CA TRP A 20 -5.91 1.97 -7.66
C TRP A 20 -5.13 2.13 -6.38
N ARG A 21 -5.72 1.65 -5.29
CA ARG A 21 -5.14 1.60 -3.95
C ARG A 21 -5.27 0.17 -3.46
N CYS A 22 -4.31 -0.29 -2.68
CA CYS A 22 -4.34 -1.63 -2.13
C CYS A 22 -3.94 -1.64 -0.65
N LEU A 23 -4.50 -2.59 0.08
CA LEU A 23 -4.25 -2.81 1.51
C LEU A 23 -3.99 -4.29 1.74
N ASP A 24 -2.86 -4.59 2.36
CA ASP A 24 -2.54 -5.91 2.86
C ASP A 24 -3.11 -6.07 4.27
N THR A 25 -3.91 -7.10 4.51
CA THR A 25 -4.57 -7.29 5.80
C THR A 25 -3.60 -7.63 6.94
N ASN A 26 -2.33 -7.94 6.65
CA ASN A 26 -1.29 -8.06 7.68
C ASN A 26 -1.00 -6.72 8.38
N LEU A 27 -1.42 -5.59 7.80
CA LEU A 27 -1.34 -4.27 8.43
C LEU A 27 -2.50 -4.01 9.39
N LEU A 28 -3.55 -4.83 9.38
CA LEU A 28 -4.68 -4.69 10.30
C LEU A 28 -4.30 -5.28 11.68
N PRO A 29 -4.75 -4.64 12.78
CA PRO A 29 -4.44 -5.11 14.14
C PRO A 29 -5.22 -6.38 14.52
N GLN A 30 -6.32 -6.66 13.81
CA GLN A 30 -7.16 -7.83 14.04
C GLN A 30 -6.69 -8.99 13.17
N GLN A 31 -6.54 -10.17 13.77
CA GLN A 31 -6.34 -11.41 13.03
C GLN A 31 -7.61 -11.75 12.25
N ILE A 32 -7.45 -12.08 10.97
CA ILE A 32 -8.54 -12.43 10.06
C ILE A 32 -8.37 -13.89 9.65
N ASP A 33 -9.29 -14.73 10.06
CA ASP A 33 -9.26 -16.16 9.72
C ASP A 33 -10.12 -16.48 8.49
N ARG A 34 -11.09 -15.61 8.17
CA ARG A 34 -12.03 -15.78 7.05
C ARG A 34 -12.33 -14.46 6.35
N ALA A 35 -12.62 -14.53 5.05
CA ALA A 35 -12.91 -13.34 4.24
C ALA A 35 -14.20 -12.62 4.68
N GLU A 36 -15.15 -13.34 5.28
CA GLU A 36 -16.38 -12.79 5.83
C GLU A 36 -16.14 -11.81 6.99
N ASP A 37 -15.01 -11.93 7.68
CA ASP A 37 -14.65 -11.09 8.83
C ASP A 37 -13.97 -9.76 8.40
N LEU A 38 -13.61 -9.63 7.12
CA LEU A 38 -12.92 -8.46 6.58
C LEU A 38 -13.66 -7.13 6.81
N PRO A 39 -14.99 -7.02 6.57
CA PRO A 39 -15.70 -5.77 6.83
C PRO A 39 -15.59 -5.33 8.28
N ALA A 40 -15.77 -6.26 9.24
CA ALA A 40 -15.67 -5.97 10.66
C ALA A 40 -14.23 -5.56 11.05
N ALA A 41 -13.22 -6.22 10.49
CA ALA A 41 -11.82 -5.86 10.75
C ALA A 41 -11.49 -4.44 10.25
N LEU A 42 -12.03 -4.04 9.10
CA LEU A 42 -11.87 -2.68 8.56
C LEU A 42 -12.62 -1.63 9.39
N GLU A 43 -13.82 -1.96 9.89
CA GLU A 43 -14.58 -1.09 10.80
C GLU A 43 -13.87 -0.90 12.15
N ASN A 44 -13.18 -1.93 12.64
CA ASN A 44 -12.37 -1.87 13.86
C ASN A 44 -11.03 -1.14 13.68
N ALA A 45 -10.62 -0.89 12.43
CA ALA A 45 -9.39 -0.16 12.09
C ALA A 45 -9.66 1.10 11.24
N PRO A 46 -10.50 2.03 11.71
CA PRO A 46 -11.01 3.15 10.90
C PRO A 46 -9.90 4.07 10.40
N MET A 47 -8.80 4.20 11.15
CA MET A 47 -7.61 4.96 10.76
C MET A 47 -6.92 4.38 9.54
N ILE A 48 -6.74 3.05 9.51
CA ILE A 48 -6.09 2.34 8.41
C ILE A 48 -7.00 2.40 7.19
N ALA A 49 -8.28 2.07 7.36
CA ALA A 49 -9.28 2.14 6.31
C ALA A 49 -9.36 3.54 5.67
N LEU A 50 -9.38 4.60 6.49
CA LEU A 50 -9.41 5.97 6.00
C LEU A 50 -8.12 6.36 5.28
N SER A 51 -6.94 6.02 5.83
CA SER A 51 -5.65 6.30 5.19
C SER A 51 -5.49 5.57 3.86
N TRP A 52 -6.03 4.36 3.78
CA TRP A 52 -5.98 3.53 2.59
C TRP A 52 -6.99 3.97 1.54
N MET A 53 -8.25 4.21 1.87
CA MET A 53 -9.24 4.57 0.85
C MET A 53 -9.19 6.05 0.46
N LEU A 54 -8.71 6.91 1.38
CA LEU A 54 -8.84 8.37 1.32
C LEU A 54 -10.29 8.83 1.12
N GLU A 55 -11.25 7.98 1.47
CA GLU A 55 -12.68 8.25 1.37
C GLU A 55 -13.38 7.80 2.66
N ARG A 56 -14.41 8.55 3.05
CA ARG A 56 -15.27 8.22 4.19
C ARG A 56 -16.40 7.31 3.71
N ARG A 57 -16.11 6.03 3.47
CA ARG A 57 -17.10 5.01 3.04
C ARG A 57 -17.39 4.04 4.18
N ALA A 58 -18.62 3.53 4.23
CA ALA A 58 -18.96 2.41 5.09
C ALA A 58 -18.81 1.09 4.33
N PHE A 59 -18.38 0.03 5.03
CA PHE A 59 -18.24 -1.30 4.46
C PHE A 59 -19.55 -2.07 4.60
N GLY A 60 -20.00 -2.67 3.51
CA GLY A 60 -21.10 -3.64 3.50
C GLY A 60 -20.57 -5.05 3.74
N SER A 61 -21.42 -6.05 3.48
CA SER A 61 -21.02 -7.45 3.62
C SER A 61 -20.03 -7.88 2.53
N TYR A 62 -19.19 -8.85 2.88
CA TYR A 62 -18.42 -9.62 1.92
C TYR A 62 -19.34 -10.46 1.02
N GLN A 63 -18.96 -10.62 -0.25
CA GLN A 63 -19.63 -11.44 -1.26
C GLN A 63 -18.59 -12.25 -2.03
N ALA A 64 -18.68 -13.57 -1.99
CA ALA A 64 -17.80 -14.46 -2.74
C ALA A 64 -17.93 -14.25 -4.27
N SER A 65 -16.87 -14.58 -5.01
CA SER A 65 -16.80 -14.42 -6.47
C SER A 65 -17.97 -15.16 -7.15
N GLY A 66 -18.67 -14.47 -8.07
CA GLY A 66 -19.90 -14.95 -8.72
C GLY A 66 -21.18 -14.20 -8.34
N ALA A 67 -21.13 -13.38 -7.28
CA ALA A 67 -22.25 -12.55 -6.85
C ALA A 67 -22.12 -11.10 -7.36
N GLY A 68 -22.75 -10.80 -8.51
CA GLY A 68 -23.10 -9.43 -8.94
C GLY A 68 -21.96 -8.46 -9.32
N LYS A 69 -22.26 -7.53 -10.23
CA LYS A 69 -21.38 -6.42 -10.57
C LYS A 69 -21.88 -5.15 -9.86
N SER A 70 -21.15 -4.67 -8.85
CA SER A 70 -21.31 -3.33 -8.28
C SER A 70 -20.15 -2.43 -8.71
N ASP A 71 -20.41 -1.17 -9.01
CA ASP A 71 -19.38 -0.22 -9.48
C ASP A 71 -18.49 0.31 -8.34
N ALA A 72 -18.97 0.30 -7.09
CA ALA A 72 -18.21 0.71 -5.91
C ALA A 72 -17.99 -0.49 -4.97
N ARG A 73 -16.84 -1.13 -5.08
CA ARG A 73 -16.47 -2.30 -4.28
C ARG A 73 -14.98 -2.34 -4.00
N VAL A 74 -14.63 -3.00 -2.90
CA VAL A 74 -13.28 -3.51 -2.66
C VAL A 74 -13.23 -4.92 -3.26
N ILE A 75 -12.18 -5.20 -4.03
CA ILE A 75 -11.90 -6.52 -4.57
C ILE A 75 -10.99 -7.25 -3.58
N VAL A 76 -11.33 -8.49 -3.25
CA VAL A 76 -10.59 -9.30 -2.28
C VAL A 76 -9.85 -10.40 -3.02
N TYR A 77 -8.54 -10.46 -2.79
CA TYR A 77 -7.67 -11.54 -3.25
C TYR A 77 -7.09 -12.25 -2.03
N GLU A 78 -6.88 -13.56 -2.15
CA GLU A 78 -6.11 -14.34 -1.18
C GLU A 78 -4.61 -14.15 -1.44
N LEU A 79 -3.84 -14.02 -0.38
CA LEU A 79 -2.38 -13.96 -0.41
C LEU A 79 -1.80 -15.15 0.34
N GLU A 80 -0.66 -15.64 -0.13
CA GLU A 80 0.14 -16.61 0.59
C GLU A 80 0.55 -16.06 1.97
N PRO A 81 0.19 -16.73 3.08
CA PRO A 81 0.46 -16.24 4.43
C PRO A 81 1.94 -15.97 4.73
N SER A 82 2.83 -16.77 4.15
CA SER A 82 4.28 -16.70 4.37
C SER A 82 5.03 -15.82 3.37
N ALA A 83 4.37 -15.27 2.36
CA ALA A 83 5.03 -14.39 1.40
C ALA A 83 5.42 -13.06 2.07
N ALA A 84 6.54 -12.45 1.67
CA ALA A 84 6.80 -11.07 2.05
C ALA A 84 5.65 -10.17 1.56
N SER A 85 5.30 -9.14 2.34
CA SER A 85 4.28 -8.18 1.91
C SER A 85 4.64 -7.62 0.55
N PRO A 86 3.77 -7.76 -0.46
CA PRO A 86 4.04 -7.16 -1.77
C PRO A 86 4.01 -5.63 -1.69
N LEU A 87 3.28 -5.11 -0.71
CA LEU A 87 3.30 -3.70 -0.31
C LEU A 87 4.42 -3.56 0.72
N GLY A 88 5.33 -2.59 0.55
CA GLY A 88 6.33 -2.28 1.58
C GLY A 88 5.67 -1.85 2.90
N ASN A 89 6.43 -1.29 3.85
CA ASN A 89 5.90 -0.83 5.15
C ASN A 89 4.91 0.38 5.06
N GLY A 90 4.33 0.67 3.89
CA GLY A 90 3.43 1.80 3.67
C GLY A 90 2.17 1.41 2.88
N ASN A 91 1.10 2.19 3.07
CA ASN A 91 -0.20 2.02 2.40
C ASN A 91 -0.25 2.64 0.99
N ASP A 92 0.83 3.32 0.58
CA ASP A 92 0.93 3.96 -0.73
C ASP A 92 1.73 3.04 -1.66
N TYR A 93 1.01 2.18 -2.39
CA TYR A 93 1.56 1.53 -3.56
C TYR A 93 0.88 2.07 -4.81
N VAL A 94 1.67 2.76 -5.64
CA VAL A 94 1.25 3.31 -6.93
C VAL A 94 2.17 2.67 -7.98
N GLY A 95 1.68 1.68 -8.72
CA GLY A 95 2.50 1.10 -9.79
C GLY A 95 1.90 -0.08 -10.55
N PRO A 96 2.61 -0.53 -11.61
CA PRO A 96 2.15 -1.59 -12.54
C PRO A 96 1.96 -2.96 -11.90
N TRP A 97 2.56 -3.22 -10.73
CA TRP A 97 2.47 -4.52 -10.09
C TRP A 97 1.03 -4.89 -9.74
N LEU A 98 0.23 -3.95 -9.20
CA LEU A 98 -1.14 -4.27 -8.82
C LEU A 98 -1.97 -4.64 -10.05
N GLU A 99 -1.79 -3.92 -11.16
CA GLU A 99 -2.45 -4.23 -12.42
C GLU A 99 -2.04 -5.63 -12.94
N MET A 100 -0.74 -5.94 -12.91
CA MET A 100 -0.24 -7.27 -13.27
C MET A 100 -0.76 -8.37 -12.34
N PHE A 101 -0.83 -8.10 -11.03
CA PHE A 101 -1.34 -9.02 -10.03
C PHE A 101 -2.82 -9.30 -10.28
N MET A 102 -3.63 -8.26 -10.51
CA MET A 102 -5.06 -8.38 -10.80
C MET A 102 -5.34 -9.12 -12.12
N GLN A 103 -4.42 -9.05 -13.09
CA GLN A 103 -4.52 -9.82 -14.33
C GLN A 103 -4.14 -11.30 -14.15
N ALA A 104 -3.22 -11.59 -13.23
CA ALA A 104 -2.70 -12.94 -13.00
C ALA A 104 -3.47 -13.74 -11.95
N ASN A 105 -4.30 -13.10 -11.13
CA ASN A 105 -4.99 -13.73 -10.00
C ASN A 105 -6.50 -13.51 -10.09
N GLU A 106 -7.28 -14.54 -9.75
CA GLU A 106 -8.72 -14.42 -9.64
C GLU A 106 -9.11 -13.88 -8.25
N PRO A 107 -10.04 -12.91 -8.17
CA PRO A 107 -10.54 -12.44 -6.90
C PRO A 107 -11.42 -13.52 -6.24
N ILE A 108 -11.26 -13.71 -4.93
CA ILE A 108 -12.07 -14.64 -4.15
C ILE A 108 -13.44 -14.05 -3.81
N GLY A 109 -13.57 -12.72 -3.85
CA GLY A 109 -14.81 -12.01 -3.59
C GLY A 109 -14.67 -10.50 -3.58
N THR A 110 -15.70 -9.83 -3.07
CA THR A 110 -15.80 -8.37 -3.02
C THR A 110 -16.47 -7.91 -1.73
N ILE A 111 -16.13 -6.71 -1.27
CA ILE A 111 -16.85 -6.02 -0.19
C ILE A 111 -17.55 -4.82 -0.81
N VAL A 112 -18.87 -4.74 -0.65
CA VAL A 112 -19.65 -3.63 -1.18
C VAL A 112 -19.37 -2.37 -0.36
N LEU A 113 -19.16 -1.24 -1.03
CA LEU A 113 -19.09 0.05 -0.36
C LEU A 113 -20.48 0.67 -0.31
N THR A 114 -20.96 1.01 0.88
CA THR A 114 -22.32 1.54 1.07
C THR A 114 -22.31 3.04 1.34
N ALA A 115 -23.45 3.68 1.08
CA ALA A 115 -23.74 5.04 1.55
C ALA A 115 -24.17 5.09 3.04
N GLY A 116 -23.92 4.00 3.79
CA GLY A 116 -24.19 3.93 5.23
C GLY A 116 -23.40 4.98 6.01
N LYS A 117 -23.63 5.07 7.33
CA LYS A 117 -23.08 6.15 8.16
C LYS A 117 -21.54 6.14 8.09
N PRO A 118 -20.92 7.09 7.38
CA PRO A 118 -19.48 7.09 7.24
C PRO A 118 -18.83 7.56 8.54
N ILE A 119 -17.51 7.36 8.67
CA ILE A 119 -16.73 7.95 9.76
C ILE A 119 -17.07 9.45 9.88
N PRO A 120 -17.36 9.98 11.08
CA PRO A 120 -17.63 11.40 11.27
C PRO A 120 -16.49 12.26 10.73
N GLU A 121 -16.82 13.41 10.14
CA GLU A 121 -15.85 14.26 9.45
C GLU A 121 -14.71 14.72 10.34
N GLU A 122 -15.04 15.17 11.55
CA GLU A 122 -14.06 15.65 12.52
C GLU A 122 -13.09 14.54 12.93
N ALA A 123 -13.58 13.33 13.13
CA ALA A 123 -12.75 12.17 13.45
C ALA A 123 -11.82 11.83 12.27
N ALA A 124 -12.34 11.91 11.04
CA ALA A 124 -11.55 11.67 9.83
C ALA A 124 -10.49 12.75 9.58
N ILE A 125 -10.82 14.02 9.79
CA ILE A 125 -9.86 15.13 9.66
C ILE A 125 -8.81 15.06 10.77
N GLY A 126 -9.21 14.76 12.01
CA GLY A 126 -8.27 14.55 13.12
C GLY A 126 -7.29 13.42 12.83
N ALA A 127 -7.79 12.31 12.31
CA ALA A 127 -7.01 11.16 11.86
C ALA A 127 -5.97 11.53 10.79
N LEU A 128 -6.42 12.18 9.71
CA LEU A 128 -5.56 12.61 8.62
C LEU A 128 -4.52 13.63 9.08
N ARG A 129 -4.89 14.56 9.98
CA ARG A 129 -3.95 15.49 10.59
C ARG A 129 -2.92 14.78 11.44
N GLN A 130 -3.30 13.77 12.21
CA GLN A 130 -2.36 12.99 13.01
C GLN A 130 -1.33 12.27 12.13
N LEU A 131 -1.80 11.65 11.04
CA LEU A 131 -0.92 11.05 10.03
C LEU A 131 0.01 12.10 9.40
N ALA A 132 -0.53 13.24 8.95
CA ALA A 132 0.26 14.32 8.37
C ALA A 132 1.23 14.99 9.37
N SER A 133 0.92 14.94 10.67
CA SER A 133 1.75 15.49 11.74
C SER A 133 2.88 14.57 12.18
N THR A 134 2.96 13.37 11.61
CA THR A 134 4.08 12.44 11.82
C THR A 134 5.07 12.63 10.67
N PRO A 135 6.05 13.55 10.77
CA PRO A 135 7.04 13.72 9.72
C PRO A 135 7.85 12.42 9.55
N LEU A 136 8.22 12.11 8.30
CA LEU A 136 9.19 11.04 8.00
C LEU A 136 10.42 11.23 8.88
N GLN A 137 10.62 10.34 9.84
CA GLN A 137 11.78 10.43 10.71
C GLN A 137 12.93 9.69 10.06
N ALA A 138 14.12 10.27 10.08
CA ALA A 138 15.30 9.61 9.53
C ALA A 138 15.57 8.26 10.21
N SER A 139 15.11 8.07 11.45
CA SER A 139 15.17 6.81 12.21
C SER A 139 14.19 5.74 11.73
N ASP A 140 13.18 6.09 10.93
CA ASP A 140 12.19 5.14 10.44
C ASP A 140 12.87 4.11 9.53
N GLU A 141 12.49 2.85 9.69
CA GLU A 141 13.11 1.74 8.98
C GLU A 141 13.06 1.92 7.45
N ALA A 142 11.92 2.40 6.93
CA ALA A 142 11.76 2.70 5.50
C ALA A 142 12.68 3.83 5.03
N CYS A 143 12.90 4.85 5.86
CA CYS A 143 13.86 5.93 5.58
C CYS A 143 15.30 5.41 5.62
N GLN A 144 15.67 4.60 6.62
CA GLN A 144 16.99 3.99 6.72
C GLN A 144 17.30 3.05 5.56
N GLN A 145 16.33 2.22 5.15
CA GLN A 145 16.47 1.33 3.99
C GLN A 145 16.64 2.14 2.68
N THR A 146 15.88 3.22 2.51
CA THR A 146 16.01 4.10 1.34
C THR A 146 17.37 4.80 1.33
N ILE A 147 17.81 5.34 2.47
CA ILE A 147 19.14 5.95 2.63
C ILE A 147 20.24 4.91 2.36
N GLY A 148 20.08 3.67 2.85
CA GLY A 148 20.99 2.56 2.59
C GLY A 148 21.14 2.27 1.11
N ARG A 149 20.02 2.10 0.39
CA ARG A 149 20.02 1.91 -1.07
C ARG A 149 20.65 3.10 -1.81
N MET A 150 20.33 4.34 -1.42
CA MET A 150 20.97 5.52 -2.02
C MET A 150 22.49 5.54 -1.81
N ARG A 151 22.97 5.11 -0.64
CA ARG A 151 24.42 4.95 -0.37
C ARG A 151 25.06 3.84 -1.18
N GLU A 152 24.32 2.79 -1.53
CA GLU A 152 24.77 1.70 -2.42
C GLU A 152 24.80 2.12 -3.89
N TYR A 153 24.00 3.11 -4.30
CA TYR A 153 24.05 3.72 -5.64
C TYR A 153 25.11 4.81 -5.79
N ALA A 154 25.40 5.56 -4.72
CA ALA A 154 26.46 6.58 -4.69
C ALA A 154 27.90 6.12 -5.00
N PRO A 155 28.34 4.84 -4.87
CA PRO A 155 29.70 4.44 -5.20
C PRO A 155 29.91 4.26 -6.71
N SER A 156 28.84 4.22 -7.52
CA SER A 156 28.97 4.02 -8.97
C SER A 156 29.14 5.31 -9.77
N ALA A 157 28.81 6.48 -9.21
CA ALA A 157 28.95 7.76 -9.91
C ALA A 157 30.39 8.33 -9.86
N ALA A 158 31.21 7.87 -8.91
CA ALA A 158 32.59 8.35 -8.74
C ALA A 158 33.61 7.64 -9.66
N VAL A 159 33.24 6.55 -10.33
CA VAL A 159 34.15 5.78 -11.21
C VAL A 159 34.11 6.27 -12.68
N HIS A 160 33.21 7.19 -13.03
CA HIS A 160 33.11 7.77 -14.38
C HIS A 160 33.50 9.25 -14.49
N ALA A 161 34.08 9.84 -13.43
CA ALA A 161 34.81 11.10 -13.59
C ALA A 161 36.17 10.80 -14.23
N GLU A 162 36.15 10.57 -15.54
CA GLU A 162 37.33 10.52 -16.39
C GLU A 162 38.16 11.78 -16.13
N ALA A 163 39.41 11.58 -15.69
CA ALA A 163 40.32 12.67 -15.38
C ALA A 163 40.46 13.60 -16.61
N PRO A 164 40.40 14.93 -16.44
CA PRO A 164 40.65 15.82 -17.56
C PRO A 164 42.06 15.55 -18.11
N PRO A 165 42.25 15.46 -19.44
CA PRO A 165 43.56 15.17 -20.00
C PRO A 165 44.53 16.28 -19.60
N ALA A 166 45.69 15.86 -19.09
CA ALA A 166 46.78 16.76 -18.75
C ALA A 166 47.20 17.54 -20.01
N VAL A 167 47.08 18.87 -19.96
CA VAL A 167 47.62 19.76 -20.98
C VAL A 167 49.14 19.72 -20.87
N THR A 168 49.79 18.96 -21.75
CA THR A 168 51.24 19.03 -21.94
C THR A 168 51.57 20.39 -22.53
N LYS A 169 52.16 21.28 -21.72
CA LYS A 169 52.82 22.48 -22.22
C LYS A 169 53.98 22.06 -23.12
N GLN A 170 53.89 22.30 -24.41
CA GLN A 170 55.05 22.38 -25.28
C GLN A 170 55.54 23.83 -25.27
N GLU A 171 56.63 24.08 -24.54
CA GLU A 171 57.49 25.25 -24.75
C GLU A 171 58.43 24.99 -25.93
N THR A 172 58.20 25.78 -26.99
CA THR A 172 59.14 26.40 -27.95
C THR A 172 60.51 25.78 -28.24
N ALA A 173 60.79 25.68 -29.55
CA ALA A 173 61.98 26.28 -30.16
C ALA A 173 61.58 27.00 -31.46
#